data_AF-A0A059LRW7-F1
#
_entry.id   AF-A0A059LRW7-F1
#
_cell.length_a   1.000
_cell.length_b   1.000
_cell.length_c   1.000
_cell.angle_alpha   90.00
_cell.angle_beta   90.00
_cell.angle_gamma   90.00
#
_symmetry.space_group_name_H-M   'P 1'
#
loop_
_entity.id
_entity.type
_entity.pdbx_description
1 polymer ?
#
loop_
_entity_poly.entity_id
_entity_poly.type
_entity_poly.pdbx_seq_one_letter_code
_entity_poly.pdbx_strand_id
1 'polypeptide(L)'
;MPRKLMQHTLGKGASSDKELCETRGAHNRIKLHATKSYILAELWNMDVKKVNKTELYVVEHGSSFHGWKRLFQFDANLEFMVEEVDNTILASPSIDSDLHSWYISAGDMSRFLRSDEEALEFSAVQTLNLPGYTFQMSIANDACLARWMTNGQGGRFALYRRNGTDADFLLRPPVFVDVNMPPSEVTIVREQHSDGFHAVLWHWSYLQYLQIYSLDCAVGRLVAENSLPFVDFDASPYEERFERIPSGNTTEQSRFLHLVYRRDRVAFNGTNPTLLLLGDAAWLVADNRRLERFYALVDAGFVLALVMLPRQPQGSPITNAEYLANAESTVGDIRAAAEHLVASGYSAPQKIAALGYLRSALPLAALINREPKLFGAAMVALASKDPLALLVWHQSRVQPGPDLADRLRKFKLQVDPELLQRIRQYSPSHGVREAGDYPPVLVLDVLMDGHMSEFCELCRFGLWRLLRDKL
;
A
#
# COMPACT_ATOMS: atom_id res chain seq x y z
N MET A 1 16.55 -8.78 -8.46
CA MET A 1 16.57 -7.35 -8.08
C MET A 1 17.83 -6.72 -8.67
N PRO A 2 17.74 -5.52 -9.27
CA PRO A 2 18.90 -4.79 -9.76
C PRO A 2 19.89 -4.51 -8.61
N ARG A 3 21.19 -4.70 -8.87
CA ARG A 3 22.27 -4.49 -7.90
C ARG A 3 23.20 -3.34 -8.26
N LYS A 4 23.12 -2.88 -9.50
CA LYS A 4 23.99 -1.84 -10.05
C LYS A 4 23.16 -0.67 -10.49
N LEU A 5 23.65 0.52 -10.18
CA LEU A 5 23.16 1.77 -10.72
C LEU A 5 24.08 2.21 -11.84
N MET A 6 23.50 2.50 -13.00
CA MET A 6 24.22 2.91 -14.19
C MET A 6 23.79 4.32 -14.61
N GLN A 7 24.74 5.16 -15.00
CA GLN A 7 24.52 6.43 -15.66
C GLN A 7 24.62 6.23 -17.16
N HIS A 8 23.50 6.43 -17.85
CA HIS A 8 23.44 6.43 -19.30
C HIS A 8 23.51 7.87 -19.83
N THR A 9 24.30 8.09 -20.88
CA THR A 9 24.29 9.37 -21.63
C THR A 9 23.45 9.20 -22.88
N LEU A 10 22.38 9.99 -23.01
CA LEU A 10 21.51 9.97 -24.19
C LEU A 10 22.33 10.11 -25.48
N GLY A 11 22.00 9.27 -26.47
CA GLY A 11 22.69 9.24 -27.77
C GLY A 11 23.98 8.41 -27.79
N LYS A 12 24.40 7.80 -26.68
CA LYS A 12 25.47 6.81 -26.65
C LYS A 12 24.93 5.39 -26.48
N GLY A 13 25.71 4.37 -26.82
CA GLY A 13 25.33 2.97 -26.59
C GLY A 13 25.46 2.58 -25.13
N ALA A 14 24.70 1.56 -24.68
CA ALA A 14 24.71 1.06 -23.30
C ALA A 14 26.10 0.56 -22.83
N SER A 15 26.99 0.21 -23.76
CA SER A 15 28.39 -0.14 -23.43
C SER A 15 29.22 1.04 -22.92
N SER A 16 28.71 2.27 -23.07
CA SER A 16 29.33 3.50 -22.55
C SER A 16 28.76 3.92 -21.19
N ASP A 17 27.85 3.12 -20.63
CA ASP A 17 27.22 3.41 -19.35
C ASP A 17 28.27 3.38 -18.24
N LYS A 18 28.24 4.40 -17.39
CA LYS A 18 29.13 4.50 -16.24
C LYS A 18 28.43 3.90 -15.03
N GLU A 19 29.05 2.91 -14.40
CA GLU A 19 28.57 2.40 -13.12
C GLU A 19 28.73 3.48 -12.04
N LEU A 20 27.63 3.84 -11.38
CA LEU A 20 27.58 4.84 -10.30
C LEU A 20 27.72 4.19 -8.93
N CYS A 21 27.11 3.03 -8.74
CA CYS A 21 27.28 2.20 -7.54
C CYS A 21 26.86 0.76 -7.78
N GLU A 22 27.37 -0.13 -6.93
CA GLU A 22 26.95 -1.53 -6.81
C GLU A 22 26.67 -1.84 -5.34
N THR A 23 25.51 -2.44 -5.05
CA THR A 23 25.22 -2.98 -3.73
C THR A 23 26.19 -4.10 -3.40
N ARG A 24 27.01 -3.95 -2.36
CA ARG A 24 27.86 -5.02 -1.82
C ARG A 24 27.15 -5.73 -0.67
N GLY A 25 27.27 -7.05 -0.58
CA GLY A 25 26.73 -7.83 0.56
C GLY A 25 25.24 -8.16 0.48
N ALA A 26 24.54 -8.07 1.61
CA ALA A 26 23.16 -8.53 1.79
C ALA A 26 22.08 -7.51 1.34
N HIS A 27 22.48 -6.31 0.89
CA HIS A 27 21.54 -5.34 0.35
C HIS A 27 20.93 -5.87 -0.95
N ASN A 28 19.60 -5.88 -1.04
CA ASN A 28 18.88 -6.55 -2.12
C ASN A 28 17.85 -5.66 -2.83
N ARG A 29 17.73 -4.39 -2.45
CA ARG A 29 16.89 -3.38 -3.12
C ARG A 29 17.61 -2.02 -3.11
N ILE A 30 17.44 -1.27 -4.21
CA ILE A 30 17.88 0.13 -4.37
C ILE A 30 16.68 0.93 -4.88
N LYS A 31 16.48 2.14 -4.37
CA LYS A 31 15.52 3.14 -4.87
C LYS A 31 16.27 4.45 -5.00
N LEU A 32 16.00 5.16 -6.08
CA LEU A 32 16.57 6.47 -6.30
C LEU A 32 15.51 7.52 -6.09
N HIS A 33 15.93 8.59 -5.44
CA HIS A 33 15.22 9.85 -5.37
C HIS A 33 16.04 10.87 -6.15
N ALA A 34 15.38 11.65 -6.98
CA ALA A 34 16.00 12.76 -7.67
C ALA A 34 15.26 14.03 -7.27
N THR A 35 16.02 15.05 -6.89
CA THR A 35 15.53 16.38 -6.61
C THR A 35 16.12 17.35 -7.62
N LYS A 36 15.89 18.65 -7.47
CA LYS A 36 16.46 19.67 -8.36
C LYS A 36 17.98 19.70 -8.26
N SER A 37 18.52 19.49 -7.05
CA SER A 37 19.93 19.70 -6.74
C SER A 37 20.66 18.42 -6.31
N TYR A 38 19.95 17.35 -5.92
CA TYR A 38 20.57 16.12 -5.41
C TYR A 38 19.99 14.83 -6.02
N ILE A 39 20.82 13.80 -6.06
CA ILE A 39 20.38 12.41 -6.25
C ILE A 39 20.62 11.68 -4.93
N LEU A 40 19.60 10.98 -4.43
CA LEU A 40 19.71 10.14 -3.25
C LEU A 40 19.47 8.68 -3.59
N ALA A 41 20.30 7.80 -3.03
CA ALA A 41 20.18 6.36 -3.16
C ALA A 41 19.80 5.76 -1.81
N GLU A 42 18.64 5.12 -1.79
CA GLU A 42 18.11 4.39 -0.65
C GLU A 42 18.39 2.90 -0.83
N LEU A 43 19.03 2.31 0.16
CA LEU A 43 19.56 0.95 0.15
C LEU A 43 18.97 0.14 1.30
N TRP A 44 18.32 -0.98 0.98
CA TRP A 44 17.75 -1.88 1.99
C TRP A 44 18.54 -3.16 2.11
N ASN A 45 18.76 -3.56 3.36
CA ASN A 45 19.24 -4.87 3.75
C ASN A 45 18.08 -5.68 4.35
N MET A 46 17.47 -6.53 3.52
CA MET A 46 16.39 -7.44 3.92
C MET A 46 16.95 -8.83 4.27
N ASP A 47 17.93 -8.92 5.17
CA ASP A 47 18.44 -10.20 5.66
C ASP A 47 17.55 -10.72 6.79
N VAL A 48 16.82 -11.81 6.54
CA VAL A 48 15.87 -12.45 7.47
C VAL A 48 16.52 -12.88 8.80
N LYS A 49 17.86 -12.98 8.85
CA LYS A 49 18.60 -13.38 10.06
C LYS A 49 19.24 -12.22 10.83
N LYS A 50 19.20 -10.99 10.30
CA LYS A 50 19.82 -9.81 10.92
C LYS A 50 18.79 -8.72 11.13
N VAL A 51 19.17 -7.71 11.93
CA VAL A 51 18.39 -6.48 12.04
C VAL A 51 18.33 -5.85 10.65
N ASN A 52 17.12 -5.62 10.17
CA ASN A 52 16.87 -4.93 8.90
C ASN A 52 17.52 -3.55 8.94
N LYS A 53 18.16 -3.14 7.84
CA LYS A 53 18.81 -1.83 7.76
C LYS A 53 18.40 -1.08 6.52
N THR A 54 18.16 0.21 6.70
CA THR A 54 17.99 1.16 5.60
C THR A 54 19.09 2.20 5.68
N GLU A 55 19.78 2.42 4.56
CA GLU A 55 20.80 3.45 4.43
C GLU A 55 20.39 4.42 3.33
N LEU A 56 20.58 5.71 3.58
CA LEU A 56 20.34 6.77 2.60
C LEU A 56 21.66 7.43 2.25
N TYR A 57 21.98 7.49 0.96
CA TYR A 57 23.17 8.13 0.44
C TYR A 57 22.79 9.30 -0.46
N VAL A 58 23.65 10.31 -0.57
CA VAL A 58 23.41 11.53 -1.35
C VAL A 58 24.62 11.87 -2.23
N VAL A 59 24.33 12.48 -3.38
CA VAL A 59 25.30 13.12 -4.29
C VAL A 59 24.66 14.36 -4.93
N GLU A 60 25.45 15.40 -5.18
CA GLU A 60 25.00 16.64 -5.83
C GLU A 60 24.90 16.47 -7.36
N HIS A 61 23.82 16.96 -7.96
CA HIS A 61 23.64 16.98 -9.41
C HIS A 61 24.76 17.76 -10.10
N GLY A 62 25.30 17.23 -11.20
CA GLY A 62 26.29 17.93 -12.02
C GLY A 62 27.69 18.07 -11.41
N SER A 63 27.90 17.68 -10.15
CA SER A 63 29.24 17.52 -9.59
C SER A 63 29.99 16.41 -10.33
N SER A 64 31.30 16.58 -10.57
CA SER A 64 32.14 15.49 -11.05
C SER A 64 32.09 14.39 -10.00
N PHE A 65 31.36 13.30 -10.24
CA PHE A 65 30.98 12.29 -9.25
C PHE A 65 32.14 11.91 -8.29
N HIS A 66 32.21 12.56 -7.11
CA HIS A 66 33.28 12.35 -6.12
C HIS A 66 32.98 11.19 -5.16
N GLY A 67 31.83 10.55 -5.31
CA GLY A 67 31.40 9.40 -4.51
C GLY A 67 30.14 9.68 -3.70
N TRP A 68 29.38 8.61 -3.43
CA TRP A 68 28.19 8.66 -2.58
C TRP A 68 28.59 8.90 -1.11
N LYS A 69 27.97 9.88 -0.45
CA LYS A 69 28.10 10.06 1.00
C LYS A 69 26.88 9.52 1.73
N ARG A 70 27.10 8.74 2.79
CA ARG A 70 26.01 8.17 3.61
C ARG A 70 25.44 9.26 4.51
N LEU A 71 24.18 9.58 4.28
CA LEU A 71 23.43 10.59 5.02
C LEU A 71 22.84 10.03 6.30
N PHE A 72 22.16 8.88 6.21
CA PHE A 72 21.54 8.21 7.36
C PHE A 72 21.72 6.70 7.33
N GLN A 73 21.65 6.09 8.52
CA GLN A 73 21.52 4.65 8.70
C GLN A 73 20.46 4.40 9.78
N PHE A 74 19.50 3.54 9.46
CA PHE A 74 18.45 3.12 10.38
C PHE A 74 18.48 1.61 10.55
N ASP A 75 18.31 1.15 11.78
CA ASP A 75 18.16 -0.27 12.11
C ASP A 75 16.68 -0.71 11.98
N ALA A 76 16.04 -0.30 10.88
CA ALA A 76 14.69 -0.66 10.47
C ALA A 76 14.55 -0.64 8.94
N ASN A 77 13.52 -1.30 8.40
CA ASN A 77 13.10 -1.15 7.01
C ASN A 77 12.18 0.07 6.90
N LEU A 78 12.77 1.22 6.62
CA LEU A 78 12.05 2.44 6.32
C LEU A 78 12.06 2.60 4.82
N GLU A 79 10.92 2.93 4.22
CA GLU A 79 10.91 3.46 2.87
C GLU A 79 10.84 4.98 2.98
N PHE A 80 11.69 5.73 2.27
CA PHE A 80 11.73 7.18 2.35
C PHE A 80 10.92 7.85 1.23
N MET A 81 10.42 9.04 1.55
CA MET A 81 10.04 10.12 0.64
C MET A 81 11.05 11.24 0.82
N VAL A 82 11.65 11.69 -0.28
CA VAL A 82 12.63 12.78 -0.27
C VAL A 82 12.10 13.94 -1.10
N GLU A 83 12.16 15.13 -0.51
CA GLU A 83 11.66 16.36 -1.07
C GLU A 83 12.69 17.49 -0.93
N GLU A 84 12.64 18.47 -1.83
CA GLU A 84 13.54 19.64 -1.81
C GLU A 84 12.73 20.94 -1.88
N VAL A 85 13.06 21.89 -0.99
CA VAL A 85 12.55 23.27 -0.99
C VAL A 85 13.75 24.20 -0.90
N ASP A 86 14.03 25.02 -1.91
CA ASP A 86 15.14 25.99 -1.89
C ASP A 86 16.48 25.34 -1.46
N ASN A 87 16.85 24.23 -2.11
CA ASN A 87 18.07 23.43 -1.84
C ASN A 87 18.14 22.76 -0.46
N THR A 88 17.05 22.78 0.30
CA THR A 88 16.95 22.10 1.60
C THR A 88 16.32 20.73 1.41
N ILE A 89 16.93 19.69 1.97
CA ILE A 89 16.44 18.31 1.87
C ILE A 89 15.50 18.01 3.03
N LEU A 90 14.31 17.51 2.70
CA LEU A 90 13.38 16.90 3.62
C LEU A 90 13.33 15.41 3.33
N ALA A 91 13.73 14.59 4.31
CA ALA A 91 13.59 13.15 4.25
C ALA A 91 12.54 12.72 5.27
N SER A 92 11.47 12.10 4.82
CA SER A 92 10.42 11.56 5.70
C SER A 92 10.24 10.08 5.40
N PRO A 93 9.95 9.23 6.41
CA PRO A 93 9.42 7.91 6.13
C PRO A 93 8.17 8.05 5.27
N SER A 94 8.15 7.33 4.15
CA SER A 94 7.16 7.42 3.07
C SER A 94 5.76 7.09 3.50
N ILE A 95 5.61 6.44 4.64
CA ILE A 95 4.31 6.05 5.11
C ILE A 95 4.27 6.19 6.64
N ASP A 96 3.36 7.07 7.03
CA ASP A 96 2.67 7.24 8.30
C ASP A 96 3.24 6.50 9.52
N SER A 97 4.39 7.00 9.97
CA SER A 97 4.90 6.69 11.28
C SER A 97 4.93 7.99 12.07
N ASP A 98 4.70 7.92 13.38
CA ASP A 98 5.03 8.97 14.35
C ASP A 98 6.53 9.35 14.33
N LEU A 99 7.30 8.81 13.37
CA LEU A 99 8.68 9.13 13.11
C LEU A 99 8.79 10.53 12.51
N HIS A 100 9.71 11.26 13.11
CA HIS A 100 10.08 12.61 12.78
C HIS A 100 10.49 12.75 11.31
N SER A 101 9.94 13.76 10.62
CA SER A 101 10.52 14.22 9.36
C SER A 101 11.87 14.85 9.66
N TRP A 102 12.90 14.46 8.90
CA TRP A 102 14.25 14.97 9.03
C TRP A 102 14.51 16.09 8.04
N TYR A 103 15.08 17.16 8.55
CA TYR A 103 15.40 18.37 7.81
C TYR A 103 16.90 18.58 7.76
N ILE A 104 17.44 18.91 6.58
CA ILE A 104 18.85 19.28 6.43
C ILE A 104 18.95 20.52 5.55
N SER A 105 19.51 21.61 6.11
CA SER A 105 19.63 22.87 5.39
C SER A 105 20.58 22.76 4.20
N ALA A 106 20.38 23.61 3.19
CA ALA A 106 21.28 23.71 2.04
C ALA A 106 22.74 23.99 2.46
N GLY A 107 22.93 24.84 3.48
CA GLY A 107 24.24 25.17 4.01
C GLY A 107 24.92 23.97 4.67
N ASP A 108 24.18 23.21 5.48
CA ASP A 108 24.69 22.00 6.13
C ASP A 108 24.98 20.88 5.13
N MET A 109 24.09 20.69 4.15
CA MET A 109 24.29 19.74 3.07
C MET A 109 25.52 20.10 2.24
N SER A 110 25.69 21.38 1.89
CA SER A 110 26.88 21.83 1.14
C SER A 110 28.17 21.66 1.95
N ARG A 111 28.16 21.89 3.27
CA ARG A 111 29.33 21.66 4.13
C ARG A 111 29.67 20.17 4.21
N PHE A 112 28.67 19.34 4.49
CA PHE A 112 28.78 17.89 4.57
C PHE A 112 29.32 17.26 3.28
N LEU A 113 28.81 17.68 2.13
CA LEU A 113 29.26 17.14 0.85
C LEU A 113 30.71 17.52 0.53
N ARG A 114 31.19 18.68 1.00
CA ARG A 114 32.56 19.19 0.74
C ARG A 114 33.62 18.72 1.73
N SER A 115 33.25 18.25 2.92
CA SER A 115 34.18 17.79 3.95
C SER A 115 34.29 16.26 4.00
N ASP A 116 35.50 15.70 3.95
CA ASP A 116 35.72 14.25 4.05
C ASP A 116 35.72 13.72 5.50
N GLU A 117 35.79 14.60 6.49
CA GLU A 117 35.90 14.26 7.91
C GLU A 117 34.65 14.59 8.75
N GLU A 118 33.74 15.43 8.24
CA GLU A 118 32.54 15.83 8.98
C GLU A 118 31.39 14.83 8.78
N ALA A 119 31.03 14.12 9.85
CA ALA A 119 29.71 13.51 9.95
C ALA A 119 28.67 14.64 10.04
N LEU A 120 27.52 14.46 9.37
CA LEU A 120 26.39 15.39 9.54
C LEU A 120 26.04 15.45 11.03
N GLU A 121 26.21 16.61 11.68
CA GLU A 121 25.95 16.73 13.11
C GLU A 121 24.46 16.42 13.39
N PHE A 122 24.17 15.71 14.48
CA PHE A 122 22.80 15.38 14.86
C PHE A 122 21.95 16.63 15.13
N SER A 123 22.59 17.76 15.47
CA SER A 123 22.02 19.11 15.63
C SER A 123 21.58 19.74 14.31
N ALA A 124 22.20 19.38 13.18
CA ALA A 124 21.83 19.83 11.84
C ALA A 124 20.56 19.13 11.33
N VAL A 125 20.17 18.04 11.99
CA VAL A 125 18.96 17.27 11.69
C VAL A 125 17.84 17.73 12.62
N GLN A 126 17.00 18.63 12.13
CA GLN A 126 15.82 19.04 12.90
C GLN A 126 14.69 18.04 12.74
N THR A 127 14.08 17.69 13.87
CA THR A 127 12.91 16.83 13.96
C THR A 127 11.64 17.69 13.93
N LEU A 128 10.80 17.50 12.91
CA LEU A 128 9.48 18.13 12.89
C LEU A 128 8.48 17.31 13.71
N ASN A 129 8.17 17.77 14.93
CA ASN A 129 7.13 17.18 15.78
C ASN A 129 5.77 17.76 15.43
N LEU A 130 4.95 17.00 14.69
CA LEU A 130 3.60 17.39 14.32
C LEU A 130 2.59 16.55 15.13
N PRO A 131 1.80 17.15 16.02
CA PRO A 131 0.92 16.38 16.90
C PRO A 131 -0.27 15.77 16.15
N GLY A 132 -0.48 14.46 16.29
CA GLY A 132 -1.80 13.83 16.23
C GLY A 132 -2.41 13.57 14.85
N TYR A 133 -1.63 13.53 13.78
CA TYR A 133 -2.16 13.30 12.44
C TYR A 133 -1.36 12.26 11.66
N THR A 134 -2.11 11.42 10.95
CA THR A 134 -1.57 10.44 10.03
C THR A 134 -1.34 11.08 8.66
N PHE A 135 -0.09 11.10 8.18
CA PHE A 135 0.29 11.79 6.94
C PHE A 135 0.24 10.83 5.74
N GLN A 136 -0.65 11.09 4.78
CA GLN A 136 -0.75 10.25 3.58
C GLN A 136 0.04 10.81 2.38
N MET A 137 0.34 12.12 2.36
CA MET A 137 0.99 12.77 1.21
C MET A 137 1.67 14.08 1.59
N SER A 138 2.86 14.35 1.03
CA SER A 138 3.51 15.66 1.04
C SER A 138 3.82 16.15 -0.38
N ILE A 139 3.84 17.48 -0.54
CA ILE A 139 4.24 18.17 -1.76
C ILE A 139 5.18 19.33 -1.40
N ALA A 140 6.37 19.33 -1.97
CA ALA A 140 7.34 20.40 -1.80
C ALA A 140 7.65 21.10 -3.14
N ASN A 141 7.81 22.42 -3.09
CA ASN A 141 8.42 23.24 -4.13
C ASN A 141 9.17 24.42 -3.49
N ASP A 142 9.83 25.26 -4.29
CA ASP A 142 10.63 26.39 -3.79
C ASP A 142 9.81 27.42 -2.96
N ALA A 143 8.47 27.43 -3.06
CA ALA A 143 7.60 28.35 -2.33
C ALA A 143 6.96 27.76 -1.06
N CYS A 144 6.73 26.44 -0.99
CA CYS A 144 5.94 25.83 0.08
C CYS A 144 6.23 24.33 0.29
N LEU A 145 5.86 23.86 1.47
CA LEU A 145 5.59 22.46 1.76
C LEU A 145 4.10 22.30 2.08
N ALA A 146 3.38 21.48 1.32
CA ALA A 146 2.00 21.10 1.58
C ALA A 146 1.94 19.66 2.11
N ARG A 147 1.16 19.40 3.16
CA ARG A 147 0.93 18.03 3.65
C ARG A 147 -0.55 17.74 3.75
N TRP A 148 -1.00 16.65 3.14
CA TRP A 148 -2.38 16.18 3.29
C TRP A 148 -2.59 15.52 4.64
N MET A 149 -3.71 15.86 5.28
CA MET A 149 -4.16 15.29 6.53
C MET A 149 -5.61 14.82 6.36
N THR A 150 -5.90 13.59 6.78
CA THR A 150 -7.27 13.05 6.85
C THR A 150 -7.72 12.96 8.29
N ASN A 151 -9.01 13.20 8.55
CA ASN A 151 -9.63 12.96 9.86
C ASN A 151 -10.80 11.96 9.78
N GLY A 152 -10.90 11.21 8.67
CA GLY A 152 -11.96 10.22 8.43
C GLY A 152 -13.32 10.78 7.99
N GLN A 153 -13.55 12.10 7.99
CA GLN A 153 -14.77 12.73 7.44
C GLN A 153 -14.51 13.82 6.40
N GLY A 154 -13.26 14.28 6.30
CA GLY A 154 -12.75 15.13 5.24
C GLY A 154 -11.23 15.15 5.33
N GLY A 155 -10.61 16.02 4.54
CA GLY A 155 -9.18 16.26 4.70
C GLY A 155 -8.80 17.69 4.40
N ARG A 156 -7.59 18.03 4.82
CA ARG A 156 -7.07 19.39 4.74
C ARG A 156 -5.59 19.35 4.42
N PHE A 157 -5.11 20.36 3.71
CA PHE A 157 -3.68 20.58 3.54
C PHE A 157 -3.15 21.45 4.67
N ALA A 158 -2.09 21.00 5.33
CA ALA A 158 -1.21 21.85 6.11
C ALA A 158 -0.20 22.50 5.15
N LEU A 159 -0.36 23.80 4.90
CA LEU A 159 0.56 24.59 4.08
C LEU A 159 1.58 25.29 4.95
N TYR A 160 2.81 24.82 4.86
CA TYR A 160 3.95 25.45 5.49
C TYR A 160 4.63 26.37 4.48
N ARG A 161 4.72 27.65 4.85
CA ARG A 161 5.34 28.69 4.02
C ARG A 161 6.68 29.13 4.57
N ARG A 162 7.49 29.67 3.66
CA ARG A 162 8.76 30.26 4.04
C ARG A 162 8.62 31.53 4.88
N ASN A 163 9.54 31.70 5.82
CA ASN A 163 9.72 32.94 6.56
C ASN A 163 11.00 33.67 6.12
N GLY A 164 10.92 34.53 5.09
CA GLY A 164 11.98 35.51 4.81
C GLY A 164 13.37 34.97 4.44
N THR A 165 14.34 35.88 4.34
CA THR A 165 15.67 35.70 3.70
C THR A 165 16.81 35.25 4.62
N ASP A 166 16.61 35.09 5.91
CA ASP A 166 17.71 34.73 6.82
C ASP A 166 17.62 33.29 7.31
N ALA A 167 18.80 32.68 7.37
CA ALA A 167 19.07 31.33 7.81
C ALA A 167 18.44 31.04 9.19
N ASP A 168 18.07 29.77 9.39
CA ASP A 168 17.33 29.21 10.54
C ASP A 168 15.81 29.29 10.37
N PHE A 169 15.31 28.33 9.59
CA PHE A 169 13.93 28.25 9.19
C PHE A 169 13.02 27.70 10.28
N LEU A 170 12.16 28.57 10.79
CA LEU A 170 10.81 28.20 11.20
C LEU A 170 9.94 28.24 9.92
N LEU A 171 9.57 27.08 9.37
CA LEU A 171 8.32 26.97 8.59
C LEU A 171 7.29 27.77 9.40
N ARG A 172 6.60 28.74 8.80
CA ARG A 172 5.51 29.39 9.54
C ARG A 172 4.55 28.30 10.00
N PRO A 173 3.92 28.46 11.19
CA PRO A 173 2.82 27.59 11.58
C PRO A 173 1.89 27.39 10.39
N PRO A 174 1.50 26.13 10.08
CA PRO A 174 0.85 25.83 8.83
C PRO A 174 -0.46 26.60 8.72
N VAL A 175 -0.72 27.16 7.53
CA VAL A 175 -2.06 27.58 7.17
C VAL A 175 -2.79 26.33 6.72
N PHE A 176 -3.94 26.07 7.31
CA PHE A 176 -4.72 24.92 6.90
C PHE A 176 -5.72 25.29 5.83
N VAL A 177 -5.73 24.49 4.76
CA VAL A 177 -6.69 24.61 3.66
C VAL A 177 -7.60 23.41 3.73
N ASP A 178 -8.81 23.62 4.24
CA ASP A 178 -9.83 22.58 4.27
C ASP A 178 -10.26 22.30 2.83
N VAL A 179 -10.25 21.03 2.45
CA VAL A 179 -10.71 20.61 1.15
C VAL A 179 -12.02 19.88 1.35
N ASN A 180 -13.09 20.42 0.78
CA ASN A 180 -14.40 19.79 0.78
C ASN A 180 -14.43 18.65 -0.27
N MET A 181 -13.53 17.69 -0.12
CA MET A 181 -13.53 16.44 -0.88
C MET A 181 -14.30 15.39 -0.08
N PRO A 182 -15.05 14.50 -0.76
CA PRO A 182 -15.69 13.38 -0.09
C PRO A 182 -14.66 12.59 0.74
N PRO A 183 -15.06 11.99 1.87
CA PRO A 183 -14.17 11.27 2.78
C PRO A 183 -13.59 9.96 2.22
N SER A 184 -13.47 9.80 0.89
CA SER A 184 -12.93 8.58 0.33
C SER A 184 -11.47 8.43 0.77
N GLU A 185 -11.19 7.37 1.54
CA GLU A 185 -9.84 6.85 1.74
C GLU A 185 -9.17 6.41 0.43
N VAL A 186 -9.97 6.40 -0.65
CA VAL A 186 -9.61 5.95 -1.98
C VAL A 186 -9.41 7.20 -2.86
N THR A 187 -8.16 7.69 -2.82
CA THR A 187 -7.41 8.24 -3.97
C THR A 187 -7.34 9.76 -4.14
N ILE A 188 -6.42 10.38 -3.39
CA ILE A 188 -5.68 11.56 -3.87
C ILE A 188 -4.37 11.04 -4.47
N VAL A 189 -4.08 11.40 -5.72
CA VAL A 189 -2.82 11.07 -6.41
C VAL A 189 -2.13 12.36 -6.84
N ARG A 190 -0.80 12.36 -6.76
CA ARG A 190 0.08 13.54 -6.92
C ARG A 190 0.74 13.55 -8.30
N GLU A 191 0.80 14.74 -8.90
CA GLU A 191 1.89 15.11 -9.82
C GLU A 191 2.51 16.45 -9.38
N GLN A 192 3.84 16.55 -9.42
CA GLN A 192 4.58 17.79 -9.13
C GLN A 192 4.73 18.59 -10.43
N HIS A 193 4.39 19.88 -10.42
CA HIS A 193 4.75 20.77 -11.52
C HIS A 193 5.87 21.74 -11.11
N SER A 194 6.73 22.02 -12.08
CA SER A 194 8.03 22.69 -11.94
C SER A 194 7.97 24.21 -11.87
N ASP A 195 6.79 24.83 -11.79
CA ASP A 195 6.63 26.28 -11.86
C ASP A 195 6.89 27.02 -10.53
N GLY A 196 7.09 26.26 -9.44
CA GLY A 196 7.53 26.76 -8.15
C GLY A 196 6.42 27.36 -7.27
N PHE A 197 5.19 27.54 -7.76
CA PHE A 197 4.10 28.19 -7.00
C PHE A 197 2.82 27.36 -6.91
N HIS A 198 2.63 26.36 -7.77
CA HIS A 198 1.43 25.53 -7.77
C HIS A 198 1.74 24.08 -7.41
N ALA A 199 0.85 23.46 -6.64
CA ALA A 199 0.82 22.02 -6.43
C ALA A 199 -0.44 21.44 -7.07
N VAL A 200 -0.26 20.48 -7.97
CA VAL A 200 -1.39 19.85 -8.69
C VAL A 200 -1.86 18.60 -7.94
N LEU A 201 -3.15 18.55 -7.68
CA LEU A 201 -3.83 17.54 -6.89
C LEU A 201 -4.92 16.91 -7.73
N TRP A 202 -4.89 15.60 -7.89
CA TRP A 202 -5.95 14.90 -8.59
C TRP A 202 -6.73 14.03 -7.62
N HIS A 203 -8.05 14.19 -7.63
CA HIS A 203 -8.98 13.39 -6.85
C HIS A 203 -9.98 12.72 -7.78
N TRP A 204 -10.33 11.48 -7.46
CA TRP A 204 -11.42 10.79 -8.13
C TRP A 204 -12.10 9.86 -7.13
N SER A 205 -13.41 9.67 -7.30
CA SER A 205 -14.21 8.68 -6.58
C SER A 205 -14.82 7.71 -7.60
N TYR A 206 -15.62 6.74 -7.15
CA TYR A 206 -16.21 5.80 -8.09
C TYR A 206 -17.33 6.41 -8.93
N LEU A 207 -17.92 7.52 -8.50
CA LEU A 207 -18.92 8.25 -9.28
C LEU A 207 -18.48 9.68 -9.65
N GLN A 208 -17.33 10.12 -9.17
CA GLN A 208 -16.75 11.41 -9.49
C GLN A 208 -15.45 11.24 -10.26
N TYR A 209 -15.39 11.76 -11.48
CA TYR A 209 -14.18 11.72 -12.29
C TYR A 209 -13.04 12.51 -11.69
N LEU A 210 -11.86 12.27 -12.27
CA LEU A 210 -10.63 13.00 -12.02
C LEU A 210 -10.89 14.51 -12.02
N GLN A 211 -10.91 15.07 -10.83
CA GLN A 211 -10.87 16.49 -10.56
C GLN A 211 -9.42 16.88 -10.38
N ILE A 212 -8.94 17.77 -11.23
CA ILE A 212 -7.62 18.36 -11.13
C ILE A 212 -7.76 19.70 -10.44
N TYR A 213 -7.05 19.86 -9.34
CA TYR A 213 -6.95 21.10 -8.59
C TYR A 213 -5.51 21.59 -8.56
N SER A 214 -5.32 22.88 -8.72
CA SER A 214 -4.07 23.57 -8.41
C SER A 214 -4.20 24.28 -7.08
N LEU A 215 -3.34 23.91 -6.15
CA LEU A 215 -3.14 24.61 -4.90
C LEU A 215 -2.09 25.71 -5.14
N ASP A 216 -2.56 26.96 -5.19
CA ASP A 216 -1.69 28.13 -5.16
C ASP A 216 -1.07 28.23 -3.77
N CYS A 217 0.23 27.98 -3.68
CA CYS A 217 0.95 27.98 -2.43
C CYS A 217 1.22 29.38 -1.86
N ALA A 218 1.21 30.41 -2.69
CA ALA A 218 1.41 31.79 -2.26
C ALA A 218 0.21 32.30 -1.48
N VAL A 219 -1.01 32.09 -1.99
CA VAL A 219 -2.24 32.55 -1.31
C VAL A 219 -2.94 31.46 -0.51
N GLY A 220 -2.62 30.18 -0.73
CA GLY A 220 -3.21 29.04 -0.01
C GLY A 220 -4.62 28.73 -0.50
N ARG A 221 -4.84 28.87 -1.81
CA ARG A 221 -6.15 28.68 -2.44
C ARG A 221 -6.11 27.49 -3.37
N LEU A 222 -7.11 26.62 -3.23
CA LEU A 222 -7.35 25.55 -4.19
C LEU A 222 -8.20 26.09 -5.35
N VAL A 223 -7.72 25.91 -6.57
CA VAL A 223 -8.41 26.27 -7.81
C VAL A 223 -8.66 24.99 -8.59
N ALA A 224 -9.91 24.70 -8.93
CA ALA A 224 -10.19 23.62 -9.86
C ALA A 224 -9.67 24.04 -11.24
N GLU A 225 -8.70 23.31 -11.79
CA GLU A 225 -8.13 23.62 -13.10
C GLU A 225 -8.93 22.97 -14.21
N ASN A 226 -9.21 21.67 -14.05
CA ASN A 226 -9.88 20.90 -15.06
C ASN A 226 -10.59 19.71 -14.39
N SER A 227 -11.86 19.53 -14.74
CA SER A 227 -12.49 18.22 -14.62
C SER A 227 -12.32 17.57 -15.99
N LEU A 228 -11.65 16.42 -16.08
CA LEU A 228 -11.80 15.62 -17.29
C LEU A 228 -13.15 14.90 -17.18
N PRO A 229 -14.22 15.34 -17.85
CA PRO A 229 -15.39 14.48 -17.96
C PRO A 229 -14.92 13.21 -18.66
N PHE A 230 -15.29 12.04 -18.13
CA PHE A 230 -15.37 10.90 -19.00
C PHE A 230 -16.47 11.22 -20.00
N VAL A 231 -16.08 11.50 -21.24
CA VAL A 231 -17.04 11.66 -22.32
C VAL A 231 -17.83 10.34 -22.36
N ASP A 232 -19.14 10.42 -22.11
CA ASP A 232 -20.13 9.32 -22.15
C ASP A 232 -20.43 8.49 -20.87
N PHE A 233 -20.20 8.98 -19.64
CA PHE A 233 -20.82 8.34 -18.45
C PHE A 233 -21.64 9.32 -17.60
N ASP A 234 -22.91 8.97 -17.43
CA ASP A 234 -23.86 9.70 -16.59
C ASP A 234 -23.88 9.07 -15.20
N ALA A 235 -23.27 9.73 -14.22
CA ALA A 235 -23.24 9.27 -12.83
C ALA A 235 -24.58 9.48 -12.08
N SER A 236 -25.52 10.24 -12.66
CA SER A 236 -26.77 10.62 -11.98
C SER A 236 -27.67 9.46 -11.52
N PRO A 237 -27.74 8.27 -12.16
CA PRO A 237 -28.57 7.17 -11.67
C PRO A 237 -27.89 6.35 -10.56
N TYR A 238 -26.61 6.59 -10.28
CA TYR A 238 -25.84 5.83 -9.30
C TYR A 238 -25.76 6.52 -7.94
N GLU A 239 -25.58 5.73 -6.88
CA GLU A 239 -25.33 6.16 -5.51
C GLU A 239 -23.98 5.60 -5.04
N GLU A 240 -23.19 6.45 -4.38
CA GLU A 240 -21.97 6.11 -3.67
C GLU A 240 -22.21 6.35 -2.16
N ARG A 241 -21.92 5.36 -1.31
CA ARG A 241 -22.08 5.46 0.15
C ARG A 241 -20.86 4.91 0.88
N PHE A 242 -20.59 5.50 2.04
CA PHE A 242 -19.58 5.03 2.97
C PHE A 242 -20.27 4.69 4.28
N GLU A 243 -20.21 3.43 4.67
CA GLU A 243 -20.83 2.93 5.90
C GLU A 243 -19.76 2.43 6.87
N ARG A 244 -19.97 2.65 8.17
CA ARG A 244 -19.07 2.12 9.21
C ARG A 244 -19.56 0.75 9.63
N ILE A 245 -18.66 -0.23 9.63
CA ILE A 245 -18.93 -1.60 10.06
C ILE A 245 -18.03 -1.96 11.26
N PRO A 246 -18.40 -2.95 12.10
CA PRO A 246 -17.54 -3.42 13.17
C PRO A 246 -16.18 -3.91 12.66
N SER A 247 -15.13 -3.70 13.48
CA SER A 247 -13.80 -4.26 13.22
C SER A 247 -13.68 -5.64 13.88
N GLY A 248 -13.05 -6.58 13.20
CA GLY A 248 -12.62 -7.86 13.75
C GLY A 248 -11.47 -7.73 14.75
N ASN A 249 -10.75 -6.60 14.75
CA ASN A 249 -9.85 -6.21 15.83
C ASN A 249 -10.65 -5.48 16.92
N THR A 250 -10.72 -6.07 18.12
CA THR A 250 -11.45 -5.53 19.29
C THR A 250 -10.89 -4.22 19.83
N THR A 251 -9.66 -3.85 19.45
CA THR A 251 -9.02 -2.59 19.84
C THR A 251 -9.29 -1.44 18.87
N GLU A 252 -9.88 -1.72 17.70
CA GLU A 252 -10.21 -0.72 16.69
C GLU A 252 -11.72 -0.51 16.62
N GLN A 253 -12.17 0.74 16.48
CA GLN A 253 -13.59 1.07 16.64
C GLN A 253 -14.47 0.64 15.45
N SER A 254 -13.96 0.64 14.21
CA SER A 254 -14.75 0.29 13.01
C SER A 254 -13.90 0.21 11.73
N ARG A 255 -14.45 -0.37 10.67
CA ARG A 255 -13.97 -0.28 9.28
C ARG A 255 -14.91 0.55 8.41
N PHE A 256 -14.41 1.05 7.29
CA PHE A 256 -15.25 1.63 6.24
C PHE A 256 -15.60 0.58 5.18
N LEU A 257 -16.88 0.56 4.83
CA LEU A 257 -17.44 -0.17 3.70
C LEU A 257 -17.89 0.84 2.65
N HIS A 258 -17.22 0.84 1.50
CA HIS A 258 -17.54 1.69 0.37
C HIS A 258 -18.50 0.95 -0.56
N LEU A 259 -19.66 1.55 -0.84
CA LEU A 259 -20.75 0.96 -1.62
C LEU A 259 -21.04 1.80 -2.85
N VAL A 260 -21.18 1.16 -4.00
CA VAL A 260 -21.66 1.78 -5.24
C VAL A 260 -22.74 0.91 -5.86
N TYR A 261 -23.85 1.54 -6.22
CA TYR A 261 -24.96 0.86 -6.86
C TYR A 261 -25.85 1.81 -7.66
N ARG A 262 -26.73 1.26 -8.50
CA ARG A 262 -27.69 2.04 -9.29
C ARG A 262 -29.04 2.13 -8.56
N ARG A 263 -29.56 3.34 -8.35
CA ARG A 263 -30.74 3.59 -7.48
C ARG A 263 -32.01 2.91 -7.98
N ASP A 264 -32.20 2.84 -9.30
CA ASP A 264 -33.37 2.22 -9.95
C ASP A 264 -33.28 0.70 -10.06
N ARG A 265 -32.13 0.08 -9.69
CA ARG A 265 -31.89 -1.37 -9.82
C ARG A 265 -31.71 -2.09 -8.49
N VAL A 266 -31.46 -1.37 -7.40
CA VAL A 266 -31.21 -1.94 -6.08
C VAL A 266 -32.38 -1.71 -5.13
N ALA A 267 -32.83 -2.79 -4.50
CA ALA A 267 -33.83 -2.76 -3.44
C ALA A 267 -33.25 -3.34 -2.16
N PHE A 268 -33.45 -2.68 -1.01
CA PHE A 268 -32.90 -3.09 0.28
C PHE A 268 -33.69 -4.25 0.92
N ASN A 269 -33.83 -5.35 0.20
CA ASN A 269 -34.61 -6.54 0.58
C ASN A 269 -33.80 -7.85 0.50
N GLY A 270 -32.48 -7.75 0.35
CA GLY A 270 -31.54 -8.86 0.29
C GLY A 270 -31.48 -9.59 -1.06
N THR A 271 -32.19 -9.10 -2.09
CA THR A 271 -32.26 -9.80 -3.38
C THR A 271 -31.20 -9.38 -4.39
N ASN A 272 -30.42 -8.32 -4.12
CA ASN A 272 -29.44 -7.83 -5.09
C ASN A 272 -28.21 -8.75 -5.14
N PRO A 273 -27.69 -9.08 -6.33
CA PRO A 273 -26.35 -9.65 -6.43
C PRO A 273 -25.33 -8.62 -5.93
N THR A 274 -24.28 -9.06 -5.28
CA THR A 274 -23.28 -8.16 -4.68
C THR A 274 -21.88 -8.68 -4.94
N LEU A 275 -21.00 -7.79 -5.38
CA LEU A 275 -19.58 -8.07 -5.50
C LEU A 275 -18.83 -7.36 -4.38
N LEU A 276 -18.30 -8.14 -3.43
CA LEU A 276 -17.50 -7.67 -2.31
C LEU A 276 -16.01 -7.79 -2.63
N LEU A 277 -15.38 -6.66 -2.93
CA LEU A 277 -13.93 -6.52 -3.10
C LEU A 277 -13.26 -6.38 -1.73
N LEU A 278 -12.17 -7.12 -1.53
CA LEU A 278 -11.46 -7.17 -0.25
C LEU A 278 -10.07 -6.53 -0.35
N GLY A 279 -9.83 -5.45 0.41
CA GLY A 279 -8.51 -4.84 0.61
C GLY A 279 -7.75 -4.59 -0.69
N ASP A 280 -6.68 -5.35 -0.94
CA ASP A 280 -5.84 -5.22 -2.14
C ASP A 280 -6.63 -5.38 -3.47
N ALA A 281 -7.81 -6.01 -3.45
CA ALA A 281 -8.73 -6.07 -4.59
C ALA A 281 -9.22 -4.70 -5.07
N ALA A 282 -9.12 -3.65 -4.24
CA ALA A 282 -9.35 -2.27 -4.64
C ALA A 282 -8.53 -1.86 -5.87
N TRP A 283 -7.39 -2.51 -6.13
CA TRP A 283 -6.59 -2.27 -7.33
C TRP A 283 -7.37 -2.50 -8.63
N LEU A 284 -8.37 -3.39 -8.63
CA LEU A 284 -9.23 -3.65 -9.79
C LEU A 284 -10.20 -2.50 -10.09
N VAL A 285 -10.31 -1.54 -9.18
CA VAL A 285 -11.18 -0.36 -9.27
C VAL A 285 -10.38 0.87 -8.85
N ALA A 286 -9.07 0.90 -9.15
CA ALA A 286 -8.14 1.95 -8.74
C ALA A 286 -7.83 3.01 -9.82
N ASP A 287 -8.51 2.95 -10.96
CA ASP A 287 -8.65 4.09 -11.89
C ASP A 287 -9.93 3.97 -12.72
N ASN A 288 -10.28 5.03 -13.45
CA ASN A 288 -11.45 5.09 -14.31
C ASN A 288 -11.53 3.93 -15.32
N ARG A 289 -10.44 3.60 -16.03
CA ARG A 289 -10.46 2.56 -17.07
C ARG A 289 -10.74 1.18 -16.48
N ARG A 290 -10.25 0.93 -15.26
CA ARG A 290 -10.51 -0.32 -14.54
C ARG A 290 -11.94 -0.33 -13.99
N LEU A 291 -12.37 0.78 -13.39
CA LEU A 291 -13.70 0.95 -12.81
C LEU A 291 -14.82 0.88 -13.84
N GLU A 292 -14.61 1.38 -15.06
CA GLU A 292 -15.56 1.30 -16.18
C GLU A 292 -16.08 -0.12 -16.41
N ARG A 293 -15.22 -1.12 -16.23
CA ARG A 293 -15.57 -2.53 -16.40
C ARG A 293 -16.56 -3.03 -15.35
N PHE A 294 -16.62 -2.37 -14.19
CA PHE A 294 -17.53 -2.68 -13.09
C PHE A 294 -18.85 -1.93 -13.20
N TYR A 295 -18.93 -0.81 -13.92
CA TYR A 295 -20.22 -0.14 -14.17
C TYR A 295 -21.20 -1.05 -14.91
N ALA A 296 -20.73 -1.89 -15.83
CA ALA A 296 -21.58 -2.88 -16.48
C ALA A 296 -22.24 -3.86 -15.48
N LEU A 297 -21.53 -4.23 -14.39
CA LEU A 297 -22.11 -5.05 -13.32
C LEU A 297 -23.13 -4.24 -12.51
N VAL A 298 -22.79 -3.00 -12.17
CA VAL A 298 -23.68 -2.11 -11.41
C VAL A 298 -24.97 -1.81 -12.20
N ASP A 299 -24.88 -1.62 -13.51
CA ASP A 299 -26.02 -1.47 -14.42
C ASP A 299 -26.89 -2.72 -14.48
N ALA A 300 -26.28 -3.90 -14.33
CA ALA A 300 -26.99 -5.18 -14.20
C ALA A 300 -27.65 -5.38 -12.82
N GLY A 301 -27.58 -4.38 -11.93
CA GLY A 301 -28.19 -4.40 -10.60
C GLY A 301 -27.29 -4.98 -9.50
N PHE A 302 -25.99 -5.09 -9.74
CA PHE A 302 -25.06 -5.43 -8.66
C PHE A 302 -24.86 -4.25 -7.69
N VAL A 303 -24.77 -4.58 -6.42
CA VAL A 303 -24.11 -3.72 -5.43
C VAL A 303 -22.62 -4.02 -5.50
N LEU A 304 -21.79 -3.02 -5.81
CA LEU A 304 -20.35 -3.10 -5.66
C LEU A 304 -20.01 -2.65 -4.24
N ALA A 305 -19.33 -3.50 -3.47
CA ALA A 305 -18.89 -3.22 -2.12
C ALA A 305 -17.37 -3.38 -2.02
N LEU A 306 -16.69 -2.43 -1.41
CA LEU A 306 -15.27 -2.52 -1.09
C LEU A 306 -15.09 -2.34 0.41
N VAL A 307 -14.51 -3.34 1.06
CA VAL A 307 -14.00 -3.21 2.43
C VAL A 307 -12.50 -3.05 2.39
N MET A 308 -12.02 -1.95 2.95
CA MET A 308 -10.59 -1.78 3.21
C MET A 308 -10.25 -2.62 4.44
N LEU A 309 -9.50 -3.69 4.20
CA LEU A 309 -8.98 -4.53 5.26
C LEU A 309 -7.78 -3.85 5.91
N PRO A 310 -7.47 -4.14 7.17
CA PRO A 310 -6.26 -3.65 7.81
C PRO A 310 -5.08 -4.01 6.93
N ARG A 311 -4.60 -2.98 6.24
CA ARG A 311 -3.24 -2.98 5.75
C ARG A 311 -2.34 -2.83 6.96
N GLN A 312 -1.06 -2.91 6.66
CA GLN A 312 0.05 -2.53 7.53
C GLN A 312 -0.39 -1.39 8.45
N PRO A 313 -0.03 -1.34 9.76
CA PRO A 313 -0.02 -0.05 10.44
C PRO A 313 0.69 0.89 9.49
N GLN A 314 -0.06 1.89 9.03
CA GLN A 314 0.12 2.54 7.74
C GLN A 314 1.62 2.72 7.48
N GLY A 315 2.21 1.86 6.64
CA GLY A 315 3.52 2.16 6.09
C GLY A 315 4.79 1.40 6.33
N SER A 316 4.79 0.41 7.19
CA SER A 316 5.91 -0.51 7.22
C SER A 316 5.62 -1.69 6.30
N PRO A 317 6.57 -2.23 5.52
CA PRO A 317 6.38 -3.53 4.90
C PRO A 317 6.07 -4.54 6.02
N ILE A 318 4.79 -4.91 6.17
CA ILE A 318 4.32 -5.96 7.07
C ILE A 318 5.28 -7.14 6.90
N THR A 319 5.95 -7.49 7.99
CA THR A 319 6.65 -8.77 8.06
C THR A 319 5.62 -9.89 7.97
N ASN A 320 5.99 -11.04 7.41
CA ASN A 320 5.08 -12.20 7.40
C ASN A 320 4.52 -12.53 8.80
N ALA A 321 5.26 -12.20 9.87
CA ALA A 321 4.83 -12.37 11.26
C ALA A 321 3.70 -11.42 11.68
N GLU A 322 3.74 -10.14 11.33
CA GLU A 322 2.68 -9.16 11.65
C GLU A 322 1.41 -9.43 10.83
N TYR A 323 1.56 -9.86 9.57
CA TYR A 323 0.42 -10.30 8.75
C TYR A 323 -0.31 -11.48 9.42
N LEU A 324 0.48 -12.43 9.94
CA LEU A 324 -0.03 -13.57 10.67
C LEU A 324 -0.66 -13.20 12.01
N ALA A 325 -0.12 -12.20 12.70
CA ALA A 325 -0.67 -11.73 13.97
C ALA A 325 -2.07 -11.11 13.79
N ASN A 326 -2.30 -10.42 12.66
CA ASN A 326 -3.58 -9.76 12.33
C ASN A 326 -4.50 -10.58 11.41
N ALA A 327 -4.14 -11.84 11.18
CA ALA A 327 -4.87 -12.72 10.27
C ALA A 327 -6.33 -12.94 10.71
N GLU A 328 -6.55 -13.20 11.99
CA GLU A 328 -7.90 -13.44 12.54
C GLU A 328 -8.76 -12.18 12.56
N SER A 329 -8.20 -11.02 12.88
CA SER A 329 -8.93 -9.75 12.80
C SER A 329 -9.33 -9.44 11.36
N THR A 330 -8.45 -9.70 10.39
CA THR A 330 -8.75 -9.54 8.97
C THR A 330 -9.89 -10.45 8.52
N VAL A 331 -9.90 -11.72 8.95
CA VAL A 331 -11.03 -12.65 8.70
C VAL A 331 -12.32 -12.11 9.33
N GLY A 332 -12.23 -11.58 10.55
CA GLY A 332 -13.34 -10.93 11.23
C GLY A 332 -13.89 -9.71 10.48
N ASP A 333 -13.02 -8.89 9.90
CA ASP A 333 -13.41 -7.73 9.09
C ASP A 333 -14.16 -8.14 7.81
N ILE A 334 -13.68 -9.19 7.12
CA ILE A 334 -14.35 -9.73 5.94
C ILE A 334 -15.74 -10.27 6.33
N ARG A 335 -15.83 -10.99 7.45
CA ARG A 335 -17.12 -11.51 7.97
C ARG A 335 -18.07 -10.36 8.28
N ALA A 336 -17.60 -9.35 9.01
CA ALA A 336 -18.41 -8.19 9.39
C ALA A 336 -18.94 -7.44 8.17
N ALA A 337 -18.15 -7.30 7.11
CA ALA A 337 -18.61 -6.68 5.85
C ALA A 337 -19.74 -7.48 5.20
N ALA A 338 -19.59 -8.80 5.11
CA ALA A 338 -20.62 -9.67 4.54
C ALA A 338 -21.91 -9.68 5.39
N GLU A 339 -21.79 -9.80 6.71
CA GLU A 339 -22.91 -9.75 7.64
C GLU A 339 -23.64 -8.41 7.59
N HIS A 340 -22.91 -7.30 7.49
CA HIS A 340 -23.47 -5.97 7.37
C HIS A 340 -24.27 -5.80 6.07
N LEU A 341 -23.76 -6.29 4.94
CA LEU A 341 -24.46 -6.29 3.65
C LEU A 341 -25.79 -7.07 3.73
N VAL A 342 -25.80 -8.19 4.47
CA VAL A 342 -27.01 -8.99 4.69
C VAL A 342 -27.99 -8.28 5.62
N ALA A 343 -27.51 -7.83 6.78
CA ALA A 343 -28.33 -7.17 7.79
C ALA A 343 -28.98 -5.87 7.29
N SER A 344 -28.28 -5.12 6.44
CA SER A 344 -28.76 -3.87 5.86
C SER A 344 -29.63 -4.08 4.61
N GLY A 345 -29.90 -5.33 4.22
CA GLY A 345 -30.75 -5.66 3.08
C GLY A 345 -30.11 -5.40 1.72
N TYR A 346 -28.81 -5.07 1.64
CA TYR A 346 -28.11 -4.94 0.37
C TYR A 346 -28.02 -6.27 -0.38
N SER A 347 -27.89 -7.39 0.34
CA SER A 347 -27.75 -8.71 -0.26
C SER A 347 -28.23 -9.83 0.67
N ALA A 348 -28.01 -11.07 0.24
CA ALA A 348 -28.17 -12.28 1.03
C ALA A 348 -26.91 -13.14 0.88
N PRO A 349 -26.59 -14.04 1.82
CA PRO A 349 -25.32 -14.79 1.79
C PRO A 349 -25.02 -15.46 0.45
N GLN A 350 -26.02 -16.12 -0.15
CA GLN A 350 -25.90 -16.80 -1.46
C GLN A 350 -25.84 -15.87 -2.68
N LYS A 351 -25.94 -14.55 -2.47
CA LYS A 351 -25.88 -13.52 -3.52
C LYS A 351 -24.64 -12.63 -3.42
N ILE A 352 -23.78 -12.86 -2.42
CA ILE A 352 -22.50 -12.17 -2.27
C ILE A 352 -21.41 -12.99 -2.96
N ALA A 353 -20.78 -12.42 -3.97
CA ALA A 353 -19.52 -12.89 -4.54
C ALA A 353 -18.36 -12.12 -3.88
N ALA A 354 -17.43 -12.81 -3.22
CA ALA A 354 -16.27 -12.18 -2.58
C ALA A 354 -15.01 -12.33 -3.42
N LEU A 355 -14.23 -11.25 -3.58
CA LEU A 355 -12.99 -11.25 -4.35
C LEU A 355 -11.82 -10.81 -3.47
N GLY A 356 -10.87 -11.73 -3.30
CA GLY A 356 -9.58 -11.48 -2.65
C GLY A 356 -8.44 -11.48 -3.68
N TYR A 357 -7.52 -10.55 -3.52
CA TYR A 357 -6.35 -10.34 -4.38
C TYR A 357 -5.09 -10.21 -3.51
N LEU A 358 -3.97 -10.80 -3.91
CA LEU A 358 -2.72 -10.75 -3.15
C LEU A 358 -2.92 -11.18 -1.69
N ARG A 359 -2.76 -10.24 -0.74
CA ARG A 359 -2.83 -10.52 0.69
C ARG A 359 -4.26 -10.71 1.19
N SER A 360 -5.28 -10.20 0.51
CA SER A 360 -6.68 -10.43 0.93
C SER A 360 -7.23 -11.77 0.46
N ALA A 361 -6.55 -12.44 -0.47
CA ALA A 361 -6.97 -13.72 -1.03
C ALA A 361 -6.90 -14.88 -0.01
N LEU A 362 -5.87 -14.90 0.83
CA LEU A 362 -5.67 -15.93 1.84
C LEU A 362 -6.69 -15.88 3.01
N PRO A 363 -6.98 -14.72 3.64
CA PRO A 363 -8.00 -14.63 4.68
C PRO A 363 -9.40 -14.91 4.11
N LEU A 364 -9.67 -14.54 2.85
CA LEU A 364 -10.90 -14.96 2.18
C LEU A 364 -11.00 -16.48 2.08
N ALA A 365 -9.94 -17.16 1.62
CA ALA A 365 -9.92 -18.62 1.52
C ALA A 365 -10.09 -19.28 2.91
N ALA A 366 -9.45 -18.74 3.95
CA ALA A 366 -9.64 -19.20 5.34
C ALA A 366 -11.09 -19.06 5.80
N LEU A 367 -11.74 -17.92 5.50
CA LEU A 367 -13.13 -17.67 5.87
C LEU A 367 -14.09 -18.61 5.12
N ILE A 368 -13.92 -18.81 3.82
CA ILE A 368 -14.76 -19.73 3.03
C ILE A 368 -14.65 -21.16 3.56
N ASN A 369 -13.46 -21.56 4.01
CA ASN A 369 -13.25 -22.85 4.67
C ASN A 369 -14.00 -22.99 6.00
N ARG A 370 -14.18 -21.91 6.75
CA ARG A 370 -14.84 -21.90 8.07
C ARG A 370 -16.35 -21.68 7.95
N GLU A 371 -16.79 -20.82 7.05
CA GLU A 371 -18.16 -20.34 6.88
C GLU A 371 -18.55 -20.28 5.40
N PRO A 372 -18.62 -21.43 4.71
CA PRO A 372 -18.85 -21.47 3.26
C PRO A 372 -20.23 -20.90 2.86
N LYS A 373 -21.20 -20.91 3.78
CA LYS A 373 -22.57 -20.40 3.54
C LYS A 373 -22.67 -18.88 3.52
N LEU A 374 -21.62 -18.16 3.90
CA LEU A 374 -21.61 -16.70 3.95
C LEU A 374 -21.55 -16.06 2.55
N PHE A 375 -21.05 -16.81 1.56
CA PHE A 375 -20.88 -16.34 0.20
C PHE A 375 -21.60 -17.24 -0.79
N GLY A 376 -22.09 -16.66 -1.89
CA GLY A 376 -22.64 -17.36 -3.04
C GLY A 376 -21.59 -17.74 -4.08
N ALA A 377 -20.49 -17.01 -4.11
CA ALA A 377 -19.32 -17.28 -4.96
C ALA A 377 -18.06 -16.67 -4.35
N ALA A 378 -16.90 -17.13 -4.76
CA ALA A 378 -15.63 -16.52 -4.39
C ALA A 378 -14.62 -16.50 -5.53
N MET A 379 -13.75 -15.49 -5.52
CA MET A 379 -12.59 -15.42 -6.38
C MET A 379 -11.33 -15.18 -5.53
N VAL A 380 -10.34 -16.06 -5.72
CA VAL A 380 -9.05 -16.02 -5.03
C VAL A 380 -7.98 -15.80 -6.11
N ALA A 381 -7.42 -14.59 -6.16
CA ALA A 381 -6.52 -14.17 -7.24
C ALA A 381 -5.12 -13.81 -6.73
N LEU A 382 -4.09 -14.34 -7.40
CA LEU A 382 -2.67 -14.09 -7.10
C LEU A 382 -2.36 -14.16 -5.59
N ALA A 383 -2.86 -15.18 -4.91
CA ALA A 383 -2.82 -15.21 -3.46
C ALA A 383 -1.39 -15.18 -2.92
N SER A 384 -1.17 -14.43 -1.82
CA SER A 384 0.06 -14.50 -1.05
C SER A 384 0.29 -15.93 -0.54
N LYS A 385 1.56 -16.34 -0.44
CA LYS A 385 1.97 -17.68 -0.03
C LYS A 385 1.32 -18.12 1.29
N ASP A 386 0.95 -19.40 1.38
CA ASP A 386 0.44 -19.99 2.61
C ASP A 386 1.51 -19.84 3.72
N PRO A 387 1.19 -19.23 4.88
CA PRO A 387 2.19 -18.94 5.90
C PRO A 387 2.85 -20.20 6.48
N LEU A 388 2.16 -21.33 6.44
CA LEU A 388 2.76 -22.61 6.85
C LEU A 388 3.75 -23.12 5.82
N ALA A 389 3.42 -22.97 4.54
CA ALA A 389 4.31 -23.24 3.43
C ALA A 389 5.55 -22.33 3.49
N LEU A 390 5.37 -21.05 3.80
CA LEU A 390 6.44 -20.08 4.05
C LEU A 390 7.35 -20.51 5.20
N LEU A 391 6.79 -20.87 6.37
CA LEU A 391 7.60 -21.32 7.51
C LEU A 391 8.51 -22.51 7.12
N VAL A 392 7.94 -23.50 6.45
CA VAL A 392 8.70 -24.69 6.03
C VAL A 392 9.70 -24.33 4.95
N TRP A 393 9.34 -23.51 3.96
CA TRP A 393 10.24 -23.06 2.90
C TRP A 393 11.42 -22.26 3.45
N HIS A 394 11.17 -21.29 4.33
CA HIS A 394 12.20 -20.41 4.88
C HIS A 394 13.26 -21.17 5.67
N GLN A 395 12.86 -22.23 6.38
CA GLN A 395 13.80 -23.00 7.17
C GLN A 395 14.41 -24.20 6.40
N SER A 396 13.77 -24.71 5.35
CA SER A 396 14.25 -25.88 4.58
C SER A 396 14.88 -25.57 3.21
N ARG A 397 14.65 -24.38 2.62
CA ARG A 397 15.01 -24.04 1.22
C ARG A 397 14.42 -24.99 0.16
N VAL A 398 13.29 -25.65 0.44
CA VAL A 398 12.65 -26.65 -0.45
C VAL A 398 11.16 -26.34 -0.63
N GLN A 399 10.61 -26.58 -1.84
CA GLN A 399 9.19 -26.40 -2.19
C GLN A 399 8.25 -27.03 -1.16
N PRO A 400 7.11 -26.39 -0.84
CA PRO A 400 6.18 -26.92 0.14
C PRO A 400 5.58 -28.26 -0.34
N GLY A 401 5.05 -29.06 0.59
CA GLY A 401 4.45 -30.38 0.34
C GLY A 401 3.58 -30.79 1.54
N PRO A 402 2.64 -31.75 1.37
CA PRO A 402 1.48 -31.91 2.25
C PRO A 402 1.77 -32.46 3.66
N ASP A 403 2.86 -33.20 3.88
CA ASP A 403 3.18 -33.71 5.22
C ASP A 403 4.14 -32.77 5.97
N LEU A 404 3.55 -31.89 6.77
CA LEU A 404 4.28 -30.96 7.63
C LEU A 404 5.05 -31.66 8.75
N ALA A 405 4.49 -32.72 9.35
CA ALA A 405 5.08 -33.36 10.52
C ALA A 405 6.34 -34.13 10.17
N ASP A 406 6.33 -34.86 9.05
CA ASP A 406 7.53 -35.55 8.54
C ASP A 406 8.60 -34.56 8.08
N ARG A 407 8.24 -33.38 7.56
CA ARG A 407 9.22 -32.38 7.11
C ARG A 407 9.85 -31.61 8.27
N LEU A 408 9.08 -31.22 9.29
CA LEU A 408 9.62 -30.64 10.51
C LEU A 408 10.63 -31.59 11.18
N ARG A 409 10.33 -32.89 11.19
CA ARG A 409 11.25 -33.95 11.65
C ARG A 409 12.46 -34.11 10.74
N LYS A 410 12.26 -34.24 9.42
CA LYS A 410 13.33 -34.45 8.42
C LYS A 410 14.34 -33.31 8.39
N PHE A 411 13.90 -32.08 8.58
CA PHE A 411 14.76 -30.89 8.53
C PHE A 411 15.11 -30.33 9.93
N LYS A 412 14.73 -31.02 11.01
CA LYS A 412 14.97 -30.63 12.41
C LYS A 412 14.58 -29.17 12.71
N LEU A 413 13.44 -28.77 12.17
CA LEU A 413 12.95 -27.41 12.25
C LEU A 413 12.33 -27.15 13.61
N GLN A 414 12.87 -26.18 14.35
CA GLN A 414 12.25 -25.68 15.58
C GLN A 414 11.30 -24.54 15.20
N VAL A 415 10.01 -24.78 15.39
CA VAL A 415 8.95 -23.77 15.25
C VAL A 415 8.28 -23.69 16.62
N ASP A 416 8.06 -22.47 17.10
CA ASP A 416 7.25 -22.23 18.30
C ASP A 416 5.88 -22.92 18.16
N PRO A 417 5.50 -23.83 19.08
CA PRO A 417 4.21 -24.51 19.05
C PRO A 417 3.00 -23.56 19.00
N GLU A 418 3.07 -22.41 19.67
CA GLU A 418 1.97 -21.43 19.67
C GLU A 418 1.82 -20.77 18.30
N LEU A 419 2.93 -20.32 17.72
CA LEU A 419 2.96 -19.80 16.35
C LEU A 419 2.46 -20.84 15.34
N LEU A 420 2.87 -22.10 15.48
CA LEU A 420 2.43 -23.19 14.62
C LEU A 420 0.91 -23.42 14.72
N GLN A 421 0.35 -23.38 15.92
CA GLN A 421 -1.09 -23.51 16.14
C GLN A 421 -1.86 -22.36 15.50
N ARG A 422 -1.42 -21.11 15.67
CA ARG A 422 -2.03 -19.93 15.03
C ARG A 422 -1.99 -20.02 13.51
N ILE A 423 -0.85 -20.38 12.94
CA ILE A 423 -0.68 -20.52 11.50
C ILE A 423 -1.56 -21.63 10.93
N ARG A 424 -1.71 -22.76 11.64
CA ARG A 424 -2.61 -23.84 11.20
C ARG A 424 -4.07 -23.42 11.17
N GLN A 425 -4.51 -22.60 12.11
CA GLN A 425 -5.88 -22.08 12.10
C GLN A 425 -6.11 -21.25 10.83
N TYR A 426 -5.14 -20.46 10.42
CA TYR A 426 -5.25 -19.55 9.30
C TYR A 426 -4.90 -20.16 7.93
N SER A 427 -4.08 -21.22 7.90
CA SER A 427 -3.65 -21.90 6.67
C SER A 427 -4.85 -22.48 5.93
N PRO A 428 -5.22 -21.92 4.76
CA PRO A 428 -6.43 -22.36 4.10
C PRO A 428 -6.29 -23.81 3.62
N SER A 429 -5.09 -24.27 3.27
CA SER A 429 -4.84 -25.65 2.82
C SER A 429 -5.20 -26.70 3.89
N HIS A 430 -5.03 -26.37 5.17
CA HIS A 430 -5.35 -27.25 6.30
C HIS A 430 -6.79 -27.08 6.80
N GLY A 431 -7.45 -25.99 6.43
CA GLY A 431 -8.84 -25.70 6.79
C GLY A 431 -9.88 -26.36 5.87
N VAL A 432 -9.46 -27.07 4.82
CA VAL A 432 -10.38 -27.72 3.88
C VAL A 432 -11.09 -28.89 4.56
N ARG A 433 -12.43 -28.90 4.48
CA ARG A 433 -13.29 -29.95 5.01
C ARG A 433 -13.75 -30.87 3.89
N GLU A 434 -13.71 -32.18 4.15
CA GLU A 434 -14.01 -33.23 3.15
C GLU A 434 -15.45 -33.15 2.59
N ALA A 435 -16.40 -32.70 3.41
CA ALA A 435 -17.81 -32.49 3.04
C ALA A 435 -18.26 -31.03 3.27
N GLY A 436 -17.54 -30.07 2.67
CA GLY A 436 -17.94 -28.66 2.71
C GLY A 436 -18.90 -28.30 1.58
N ASP A 437 -20.06 -27.71 1.90
CA ASP A 437 -20.95 -27.03 0.95
C ASP A 437 -20.31 -25.69 0.48
N TYR A 438 -19.13 -25.79 -0.13
CA TYR A 438 -18.35 -24.64 -0.60
C TYR A 438 -19.11 -23.87 -1.68
N PRO A 439 -19.01 -22.52 -1.69
CA PRO A 439 -19.48 -21.76 -2.82
C PRO A 439 -18.64 -22.09 -4.06
N PRO A 440 -19.14 -21.89 -5.29
CA PRO A 440 -18.30 -21.86 -6.49
C PRO A 440 -17.10 -20.93 -6.29
N VAL A 441 -15.89 -21.45 -6.47
CA VAL A 441 -14.63 -20.70 -6.31
C VAL A 441 -13.88 -20.64 -7.64
N LEU A 442 -13.57 -19.43 -8.09
CA LEU A 442 -12.60 -19.18 -9.17
C LEU A 442 -11.23 -18.90 -8.56
N VAL A 443 -10.23 -19.68 -8.96
CA VAL A 443 -8.83 -19.46 -8.57
C VAL A 443 -8.05 -18.95 -9.77
N LEU A 444 -7.40 -17.79 -9.63
CA LEU A 444 -6.62 -17.16 -10.70
C LEU A 444 -5.17 -16.96 -10.26
N ASP A 445 -4.23 -17.43 -11.07
CA ASP A 445 -2.80 -17.34 -10.78
C ASP A 445 -2.00 -17.11 -12.08
N VAL A 446 -0.73 -16.69 -11.96
CA VAL A 446 0.15 -16.38 -13.10
C VAL A 446 1.45 -17.19 -13.01
N LEU A 447 1.80 -17.89 -14.09
CA LEU A 447 2.96 -18.79 -14.14
C LEU A 447 4.32 -18.09 -14.00
N MET A 448 4.43 -16.84 -14.47
CA MET A 448 5.69 -16.10 -14.62
C MET A 448 5.71 -14.79 -13.84
N ASP A 449 5.00 -14.70 -12.72
CA ASP A 449 5.17 -13.53 -11.86
C ASP A 449 6.57 -13.60 -11.22
N GLY A 450 7.43 -12.64 -11.55
CA GLY A 450 8.77 -12.51 -10.98
C GLY A 450 8.78 -12.32 -9.45
N HIS A 451 7.61 -12.07 -8.84
CA HIS A 451 7.40 -12.08 -7.39
C HIS A 451 7.06 -13.47 -6.83
N MET A 452 6.67 -14.44 -7.65
CA MET A 452 5.99 -15.66 -7.22
C MET A 452 6.25 -16.83 -8.20
N SER A 453 7.33 -17.59 -8.00
CA SER A 453 7.51 -18.89 -8.66
C SER A 453 6.67 -19.99 -7.99
N GLU A 454 5.34 -19.82 -7.84
CA GLU A 454 4.51 -20.73 -7.02
C GLU A 454 3.10 -20.98 -7.58
N PHE A 455 3.00 -21.26 -8.88
CA PHE A 455 1.85 -21.88 -9.57
C PHE A 455 1.26 -23.13 -8.86
N CYS A 456 1.88 -23.61 -7.78
CA CYS A 456 1.68 -24.92 -7.17
C CYS A 456 0.78 -24.93 -5.91
N GLU A 457 0.71 -23.85 -5.11
CA GLU A 457 -0.02 -23.89 -3.83
C GLU A 457 -1.53 -23.62 -3.99
N LEU A 458 -1.92 -22.69 -4.86
CA LEU A 458 -3.33 -22.47 -5.21
C LEU A 458 -3.92 -23.61 -6.04
N CYS A 459 -3.12 -24.24 -6.90
CA CYS A 459 -3.55 -25.46 -7.60
C CYS A 459 -3.82 -26.60 -6.60
N ARG A 460 -3.04 -26.75 -5.52
CA ARG A 460 -3.29 -27.77 -4.49
C ARG A 460 -4.65 -27.64 -3.81
N PHE A 461 -5.18 -26.41 -3.72
CA PHE A 461 -6.53 -26.14 -3.21
C PHE A 461 -7.63 -26.90 -3.96
N GLY A 462 -7.50 -27.00 -5.29
CA GLY A 462 -8.43 -27.77 -6.14
C GLY A 462 -7.96 -29.19 -6.45
N LEU A 463 -6.66 -29.41 -6.63
CA LEU A 463 -6.07 -30.68 -7.07
C LEU A 463 -6.13 -31.78 -6.01
N TRP A 464 -6.17 -31.43 -4.71
CA TRP A 464 -6.23 -32.44 -3.64
C TRP A 464 -7.50 -33.30 -3.71
N ARG A 465 -8.64 -32.72 -4.11
CA ARG A 465 -9.88 -33.47 -4.29
C ARG A 465 -9.78 -34.46 -5.47
N LEU A 466 -9.06 -34.08 -6.54
CA LEU A 466 -8.86 -34.91 -7.74
C LEU A 466 -7.79 -35.99 -7.59
N LEU A 467 -6.77 -35.77 -6.75
CA LEU A 467 -5.65 -36.69 -6.57
C LEU A 467 -5.84 -37.67 -5.41
N ARG A 468 -6.67 -37.34 -4.41
CA ARG A 468 -6.96 -38.24 -3.28
C ARG A 468 -7.84 -39.43 -3.69
N ASP A 469 -8.74 -39.27 -4.66
CA ASP A 469 -9.58 -40.36 -5.16
C ASP A 469 -8.82 -41.36 -6.06
N LYS A 470 -7.53 -41.09 -6.35
CA LYS A 470 -6.67 -41.92 -7.21
C LYS A 470 -5.43 -42.49 -6.50
N LEU A 471 -5.26 -42.24 -5.20
CA LEU A 471 -4.21 -42.80 -4.34
C LEU A 471 -4.89 -43.56 -3.20
#